data_AF-A0A919D903-F1
#
_entry.id   AF-A0A919D903-F1
#
_cell.length_a   1.000
_cell.length_b   1.000
_cell.length_c   1.000
_cell.angle_alpha   90.00
_cell.angle_beta   90.00
_cell.angle_gamma   90.00
#
_symmetry.space_group_name_H-M   'P 1'
#
loop_
_entity.id
_entity.type
_entity.pdbx_description
1 polymer ?
#
loop_
_entity_poly.entity_id
_entity_poly.type
_entity_poly.pdbx_seq_one_letter_code
_entity_poly.pdbx_strand_id
1 'polypeptide(L)'
;MNLHVNANEVAAVLLADGWHEARAGTFVTGPFAFAGATDGSSADIGRQPGFRITTDEGAVITGPLSSVLAVRLEAAQDQERTPLQELAYRLDGRIVTVAGTEAVRFAHAGEDFEVWLGATKYGARWLFAAAGDREGAIDYGYAEKDPVDQVARAVMGDLKAGMRPGRPRSTTDHPSAD
;
A
#
# COMPACT_ATOMS: atom_id res chain seq x y z
N MET A 1 17.19 17.11 1.78
CA MET A 1 15.91 17.34 1.06
C MET A 1 15.37 15.96 0.71
N ASN A 2 14.35 15.49 1.43
CA ASN A 2 13.69 14.21 1.12
C ASN A 2 12.51 14.52 0.21
N LEU A 3 12.63 14.16 -1.07
CA LEU A 3 11.52 14.23 -2.01
C LEU A 3 10.70 12.95 -1.84
N HIS A 4 9.50 13.07 -1.26
CA HIS A 4 8.58 11.96 -1.11
C HIS A 4 7.72 11.86 -2.37
N VAL A 5 7.98 10.88 -3.22
CA VAL A 5 7.15 10.60 -4.40
C VAL A 5 6.07 9.62 -3.97
N ASN A 6 4.81 10.08 -3.94
CA ASN A 6 3.69 9.17 -3.72
C ASN A 6 3.47 8.35 -5.00
N ALA A 7 3.63 7.04 -4.89
CA ALA A 7 3.48 6.12 -6.01
C ALA A 7 2.08 6.18 -6.66
N ASN A 8 1.05 6.55 -5.90
CA ASN A 8 -0.32 6.71 -6.41
C ASN A 8 -0.48 7.95 -7.30
N GLU A 9 0.41 8.93 -7.18
CA GLU A 9 0.37 10.19 -7.94
C GLU A 9 1.19 10.12 -9.23
N VAL A 10 1.88 8.99 -9.47
CA VAL A 10 2.68 8.79 -10.69
C VAL A 10 1.75 8.52 -11.88
N ALA A 11 1.70 9.49 -12.79
CA ALA A 11 0.92 9.44 -14.02
C ALA A 11 1.70 8.81 -15.18
N ALA A 12 3.02 9.02 -15.21
CA ALA A 12 3.85 8.45 -16.25
C ALA A 12 5.29 8.23 -15.77
N VAL A 13 5.97 7.28 -16.40
CA VAL A 13 7.37 6.95 -16.15
C VAL A 13 8.16 7.20 -17.43
N LEU A 14 9.27 7.95 -17.33
CA LEU A 14 10.21 8.13 -18.43
C LEU A 14 11.26 7.02 -18.39
N LEU A 15 11.30 6.22 -19.45
CA LEU A 15 12.31 5.21 -19.72
C LEU A 15 13.17 5.64 -20.91
N ALA A 16 14.17 4.83 -21.28
CA ALA A 16 15.10 5.14 -22.36
C ALA A 16 14.43 5.24 -23.75
N ASP A 17 13.29 4.57 -23.92
CA ASP A 17 12.49 4.56 -25.16
C ASP A 17 11.37 5.62 -25.18
N GLY A 18 11.09 6.28 -24.04
CA GLY A 18 10.12 7.36 -23.97
C GLY A 18 9.26 7.35 -22.71
N TRP A 19 8.20 8.15 -22.74
CA TRP A 19 7.20 8.22 -21.67
C TRP A 19 6.20 7.08 -21.80
N HIS A 20 5.92 6.44 -20.67
CA HIS A 20 4.91 5.39 -20.55
C HIS A 20 3.85 5.86 -19.55
N GLU A 21 2.62 6.03 -20.02
CA GLU A 21 1.48 6.35 -19.16
C GLU A 21 1.23 5.19 -18.19
N ALA A 22 1.14 5.51 -16.91
CA ALA A 22 0.86 4.56 -15.85
C ALA A 22 -0.57 4.74 -15.41
N ARG A 23 -1.33 3.64 -15.36
CA ARG A 23 -2.61 3.63 -14.70
C ARG A 23 -2.41 4.04 -13.23
N ALA A 24 -3.26 4.94 -12.74
CA ALA A 24 -3.19 5.45 -11.37
C ALA A 24 -3.09 4.31 -10.33
N GLY A 25 -2.20 4.49 -9.34
CA GLY A 25 -1.98 3.51 -8.26
C GLY A 25 -1.22 2.23 -8.66
N THR A 26 -0.79 2.09 -9.92
CA THR A 26 -0.09 0.88 -10.38
C THR A 26 1.43 0.98 -10.36
N PHE A 27 1.98 2.19 -10.19
CA PHE A 27 3.41 2.37 -9.95
C PHE A 27 3.77 1.76 -8.60
N VAL A 28 4.68 0.80 -8.61
CA VAL A 28 5.22 0.18 -7.39
C VAL A 28 6.74 0.15 -7.48
N THR A 29 7.40 0.37 -6.35
CA THR A 29 8.84 0.17 -6.20
C THR A 29 9.08 -0.88 -5.14
N GLY A 30 10.21 -1.57 -5.23
CA GLY A 30 10.57 -2.59 -4.25
C GLY A 30 11.66 -3.52 -4.73
N PRO A 31 11.94 -4.60 -3.97
CA PRO A 31 12.91 -5.60 -4.38
C PRO A 31 12.32 -6.50 -5.48
N PHE A 32 12.91 -6.48 -6.67
CA PHE A 32 12.56 -7.36 -7.79
C PHE A 32 13.75 -8.27 -8.16
N ALA A 33 13.43 -9.48 -8.62
CA ALA A 33 14.40 -10.39 -9.20
C ALA A 33 14.39 -10.21 -10.72
N PHE A 34 15.55 -9.87 -11.29
CA PHE A 34 15.73 -9.74 -12.73
C PHE A 34 16.70 -10.83 -13.19
N ALA A 35 16.39 -11.47 -14.31
CA ALA A 35 17.32 -12.38 -14.95
C ALA A 35 18.52 -11.57 -15.49
N GLY A 36 19.73 -12.01 -15.18
CA GLY A 36 20.94 -11.40 -15.72
C GLY A 36 21.11 -11.70 -17.20
N ALA A 37 21.61 -10.72 -17.94
CA ALA A 37 21.89 -10.85 -19.38
C ALA A 37 23.12 -11.74 -19.69
N THR A 38 23.74 -12.37 -18.71
CA THR A 38 24.94 -13.20 -18.91
C THR A 38 24.58 -14.67 -19.08
N ASP A 39 24.58 -15.09 -20.34
CA ASP A 39 25.12 -16.37 -20.81
C ASP A 39 24.37 -17.64 -20.38
N GLY A 40 23.05 -17.58 -20.24
CA GLY A 40 22.22 -18.77 -19.98
C GLY A 40 22.46 -19.42 -18.60
N SER A 41 23.27 -18.79 -17.76
CA SER A 41 23.36 -19.08 -16.34
C SER A 41 22.29 -18.26 -15.63
N SER A 42 21.36 -18.94 -14.97
CA SER A 42 20.46 -18.38 -13.96
C SER A 42 21.27 -17.96 -12.72
N ALA A 43 22.28 -17.12 -12.90
CA ALA A 43 22.94 -16.44 -11.80
C ALA A 43 21.95 -15.41 -11.27
N ASP A 44 21.31 -15.78 -10.15
CA ASP A 44 20.42 -14.93 -9.39
C ASP A 44 21.19 -13.65 -9.01
N ILE A 45 20.91 -12.52 -9.67
CA ILE A 45 21.63 -11.26 -9.42
C ILE A 45 21.19 -10.63 -8.09
N GLY A 46 20.46 -11.37 -7.27
CA GLY A 46 19.86 -10.90 -6.04
C GLY A 46 18.68 -9.97 -6.32
N ARG A 47 17.89 -9.75 -5.26
CA ARG A 47 16.80 -8.77 -5.29
C ARG A 47 17.41 -7.37 -5.35
N GLN A 48 17.14 -6.65 -6.43
CA GLN A 48 17.58 -5.27 -6.62
C GLN A 48 16.35 -4.34 -6.66
N PRO A 49 16.50 -3.05 -6.31
CA PRO A 49 15.42 -2.08 -6.42
C PRO A 49 14.89 -2.04 -7.85
N GLY A 50 13.61 -2.32 -8.00
CA GLY A 50 12.89 -2.33 -9.26
C GLY A 50 11.64 -1.47 -9.19
N PHE A 51 11.05 -1.25 -10.36
CA PHE A 51 9.73 -0.68 -10.50
C PHE A 51 8.84 -1.61 -11.30
N ARG A 52 7.53 -1.45 -11.12
CA ARG A 52 6.52 -1.99 -12.02
C ARG A 52 5.43 -0.94 -12.22
N ILE A 53 4.91 -0.86 -13.43
CA ILE A 53 3.68 -0.12 -13.78
C ILE A 53 2.75 -1.01 -14.58
N THR A 54 1.47 -0.65 -14.60
CA THR A 54 0.53 -1.13 -15.59
C THR A 54 0.10 0.06 -16.43
N THR A 55 0.27 -0.02 -17.75
CA THR A 55 -0.15 1.06 -18.66
C THR A 55 -1.67 1.08 -18.80
N ASP A 56 -2.23 2.14 -19.35
CA ASP A 56 -3.68 2.24 -19.60
C ASP A 56 -4.18 1.17 -20.57
N GLU A 57 -3.31 0.72 -21.46
CA GLU A 57 -3.53 -0.38 -22.41
C GLU A 57 -3.45 -1.76 -21.74
N GLY A 58 -3.15 -1.82 -20.44
CA GLY A 58 -3.05 -3.05 -19.65
C GLY A 58 -1.70 -3.76 -19.73
N ALA A 59 -0.71 -3.19 -20.43
CA ALA A 59 0.63 -3.76 -20.48
C ALA A 59 1.34 -3.60 -19.13
N VAL A 60 2.09 -4.61 -18.70
CA VAL A 60 2.89 -4.56 -17.47
C VAL A 60 4.33 -4.31 -17.83
N ILE A 61 4.87 -3.19 -17.37
CA ILE A 61 6.28 -2.84 -17.56
C ILE A 61 6.98 -3.02 -16.21
N THR A 62 8.08 -3.76 -16.20
CA THR A 62 8.90 -4.03 -15.02
C THR A 62 10.37 -3.89 -15.38
N GLY A 63 11.12 -3.23 -14.51
CA GLY A 63 12.54 -2.98 -14.76
C GLY A 63 13.28 -2.57 -13.49
N PRO A 64 14.62 -2.55 -13.53
CA PRO A 64 15.40 -2.03 -12.42
C PRO A 64 15.09 -0.54 -12.25
N LEU A 65 15.06 -0.07 -10.99
CA LEU A 65 14.72 1.31 -10.68
C LEU A 65 15.72 2.30 -11.32
N SER A 66 16.95 1.85 -11.57
CA SER A 66 17.98 2.60 -12.31
C SER A 66 17.63 2.88 -13.77
N SER A 67 16.62 2.22 -14.35
CA SER A 67 16.13 2.51 -15.71
C SER A 67 15.11 3.65 -15.75
N VAL A 68 14.56 4.07 -14.61
CA VAL A 68 13.64 5.20 -14.53
C VAL A 68 14.42 6.51 -14.57
N LEU A 69 14.22 7.29 -15.62
CA LEU A 69 14.91 8.57 -15.81
C LEU A 69 14.17 9.72 -15.09
N ALA A 70 12.84 9.67 -15.11
CA ALA A 70 11.98 10.63 -14.43
C ALA A 70 10.59 10.01 -14.20
N VAL A 71 9.83 10.59 -13.27
CA VAL A 71 8.39 10.34 -13.12
C VAL A 71 7.63 11.63 -13.34
N ARG A 72 6.48 11.55 -14.01
CA ARG A 72 5.51 12.63 -14.09
C ARG A 72 4.45 12.35 -13.05
N LEU A 73 4.26 13.31 -12.16
CA LEU A 73 3.12 13.30 -11.26
C LEU A 73 1.93 13.89 -12.00
N GLU A 74 0.72 13.40 -11.76
CA GLU A 74 -0.44 14.24 -12.06
C GLU A 74 -0.28 15.51 -11.24
N ALA A 75 -0.17 16.66 -11.90
CA ALA A 75 -0.27 17.93 -11.21
C ALA A 75 -1.59 17.88 -10.44
N ALA A 76 -1.56 18.15 -9.14
CA ALA A 76 -2.76 18.29 -8.32
C ALA A 76 -3.64 19.40 -8.90
N GLN A 77 -4.42 19.10 -9.93
CA GLN A 77 -5.45 19.93 -10.49
C GLN A 77 -6.76 19.38 -9.95
N ASP A 78 -7.19 19.88 -8.80
CA ASP A 78 -8.58 19.90 -8.30
C ASP A 78 -9.43 18.61 -8.44
N GLN A 79 -8.83 17.43 -8.61
CA GLN A 79 -9.54 16.18 -8.38
C GLN A 79 -9.64 15.97 -6.88
N GLU A 80 -10.86 16.10 -6.34
CA GLU A 80 -11.18 15.62 -5.00
C GLU A 80 -10.74 14.15 -4.92
N ARG A 81 -9.66 13.89 -4.17
CA ARG A 81 -9.20 12.53 -3.89
C ARG A 81 -10.37 11.76 -3.29
N THR A 82 -10.59 10.54 -3.75
CA THR A 82 -11.55 9.66 -3.09
C THR A 82 -11.10 9.42 -1.65
N PRO A 83 -12.01 9.07 -0.72
CA PRO A 83 -11.62 8.79 0.66
C PRO A 83 -10.52 7.72 0.80
N LEU A 84 -10.53 6.70 -0.07
CA LEU A 84 -9.50 5.66 -0.13
C LEU A 84 -8.14 6.20 -0.63
N GLN A 85 -8.14 7.11 -1.61
CA GLN A 85 -6.91 7.75 -2.10
C GLN A 85 -6.29 8.69 -1.07
N GLU A 86 -7.11 9.50 -0.38
CA GLU A 86 -6.62 10.33 0.72
C GLU A 86 -6.09 9.47 1.86
N LEU A 87 -6.73 8.33 2.16
CA LEU A 87 -6.26 7.43 3.21
C LEU A 87 -4.92 6.78 2.83
N ALA A 88 -4.77 6.35 1.57
CA ALA A 88 -3.51 5.84 1.04
C ALA A 88 -2.40 6.89 1.12
N TYR A 89 -2.72 8.14 0.80
CA TYR A 89 -1.78 9.25 0.97
C TYR A 89 -1.34 9.44 2.43
N ARG A 90 -2.29 9.43 3.38
CA ARG A 90 -2.00 9.68 4.82
C ARG A 90 -1.26 8.55 5.51
N LEU A 91 -1.49 7.31 5.09
CA LEU A 91 -0.85 6.12 5.67
C LEU A 91 0.45 5.73 4.97
N ASP A 92 0.88 6.48 3.96
CA ASP A 92 1.96 6.07 3.05
C ASP A 92 1.73 4.65 2.51
N GLY A 93 0.48 4.42 2.10
CA GLY A 93 -0.03 3.14 1.64
C GLY A 93 -0.33 3.13 0.14
N ARG A 94 -0.77 1.97 -0.32
CA ARG A 94 -1.22 1.74 -1.70
C ARG A 94 -2.61 1.13 -1.71
N ILE A 95 -3.38 1.46 -2.74
CA ILE A 95 -4.68 0.81 -2.94
C ILE A 95 -4.45 -0.59 -3.53
N VAL A 96 -5.07 -1.59 -2.94
CA VAL A 96 -5.05 -2.99 -3.37
C VAL A 96 -6.48 -3.53 -3.39
N THR A 97 -6.76 -4.47 -4.28
CA THR A 97 -8.03 -5.21 -4.26
C THR A 97 -7.83 -6.56 -3.60
N VAL A 98 -8.54 -6.82 -2.50
CA VAL A 98 -8.49 -8.09 -1.76
C VAL A 98 -9.91 -8.65 -1.69
N ALA A 99 -10.10 -9.87 -2.19
CA ALA A 99 -11.41 -10.52 -2.28
C ALA A 99 -12.51 -9.62 -2.89
N GLY A 100 -12.15 -8.87 -3.94
CA GLY A 100 -13.06 -7.96 -4.63
C GLY A 100 -13.36 -6.64 -3.91
N THR A 101 -12.70 -6.35 -2.78
CA THR A 101 -12.85 -5.10 -2.03
C THR A 101 -11.56 -4.29 -2.08
N GLU A 102 -11.65 -3.01 -2.43
CA GLU A 102 -10.51 -2.09 -2.37
C GLU A 102 -10.12 -1.79 -0.92
N ALA A 103 -8.82 -1.77 -0.66
CA ALA A 103 -8.22 -1.51 0.64
C ALA A 103 -6.93 -0.72 0.47
N VAL A 104 -6.59 0.09 1.46
CA VAL A 104 -5.25 0.66 1.61
C VAL A 104 -4.39 -0.35 2.33
N ARG A 105 -3.34 -0.86 1.68
CA ARG A 105 -2.28 -1.62 2.32
C ARG A 105 -1.08 -0.73 2.58
N PHE A 106 -0.56 -0.76 3.81
CA PHE A 106 0.60 0.02 4.23
C PHE A 106 1.46 -0.78 5.22
N ALA A 107 2.73 -0.39 5.37
CA ALA A 107 3.66 -1.07 6.26
C ALA A 107 3.95 -0.22 7.50
N HIS A 108 4.01 -0.84 8.67
CA HIS A 108 4.44 -0.20 9.91
C HIS A 108 5.28 -1.16 10.75
N ALA A 109 6.47 -0.72 11.18
CA ALA A 109 7.41 -1.51 11.99
C ALA A 109 7.74 -2.92 11.40
N GLY A 110 7.76 -3.04 10.07
CA GLY A 110 8.06 -4.30 9.36
C GLY A 110 6.87 -5.24 9.19
N GLU A 111 5.67 -4.82 9.57
CA GLU A 111 4.42 -5.57 9.42
C GLU A 111 3.49 -4.85 8.43
N ASP A 112 2.74 -5.63 7.64
CA ASP A 112 1.78 -5.10 6.68
C ASP A 112 0.38 -5.07 7.29
N PHE A 113 -0.33 -3.97 7.05
CA PHE A 113 -1.69 -3.74 7.52
C PHE A 113 -2.61 -3.31 6.39
N GLU A 114 -3.91 -3.48 6.59
CA GLU A 114 -4.95 -3.08 5.66
C GLU A 114 -5.99 -2.21 6.36
N VAL A 115 -6.43 -1.14 5.68
CA VAL A 115 -7.65 -0.40 6.02
C VAL A 115 -8.59 -0.39 4.82
N TRP A 116 -9.86 -0.70 5.01
CA TRP A 116 -10.84 -0.71 3.93
C TRP A 116 -12.23 -0.26 4.38
N LEU A 117 -13.10 0.02 3.42
CA LEU A 117 -14.52 0.22 3.66
C LEU A 117 -15.25 -1.12 3.61
N GLY A 118 -15.62 -1.64 4.78
CA GLY A 118 -16.41 -2.86 4.91
C GLY A 118 -17.90 -2.56 4.96
N ALA A 119 -18.71 -3.36 4.26
CA ALA A 119 -20.15 -3.35 4.43
C ALA A 119 -20.51 -4.06 5.75
N THR A 120 -21.15 -3.34 6.67
CA THR A 120 -21.67 -3.91 7.92
C THR A 120 -23.19 -3.76 7.97
N LYS A 121 -23.85 -4.44 8.92
CA LYS A 121 -25.29 -4.26 9.16
C LYS A 121 -25.70 -2.83 9.56
N TYR A 122 -24.73 -1.98 9.89
CA TYR A 122 -24.93 -0.58 10.26
C TYR A 122 -24.52 0.41 9.14
N GLY A 123 -24.13 -0.10 7.96
CA GLY A 123 -23.61 0.71 6.85
C GLY A 123 -22.12 0.48 6.58
N ALA A 124 -21.55 1.31 5.69
CA ALA A 124 -20.13 1.24 5.34
C ALA A 124 -19.25 1.77 6.48
N ARG A 125 -18.25 0.98 6.88
CA ARG A 125 -17.36 1.27 8.01
C ARG A 125 -15.91 1.11 7.66
N TRP A 126 -15.07 1.94 8.27
CA TRP A 126 -13.62 1.81 8.18
C TRP A 126 -13.17 0.63 9.06
N LEU A 127 -12.62 -0.39 8.42
CA LEU A 127 -12.10 -1.59 9.07
C LEU A 127 -10.59 -1.64 8.91
N PHE A 128 -9.89 -2.00 9.99
CA PHE A 128 -8.43 -2.09 10.04
C PHE A 128 -8.00 -3.45 10.54
N ALA A 129 -7.05 -4.08 9.85
CA ALA A 129 -6.51 -5.36 10.25
C ALA A 129 -5.05 -5.55 9.84
N ALA A 130 -4.40 -6.59 10.36
CA ALA A 130 -3.19 -7.11 9.74
C ALA A 130 -3.50 -7.61 8.32
N ALA A 131 -2.58 -7.41 7.38
CA ALA A 131 -2.79 -7.83 6.00
C ALA A 131 -2.98 -9.36 5.93
N GLY A 132 -4.07 -9.79 5.29
CA GLY A 132 -4.44 -11.20 5.21
C GLY A 132 -5.25 -11.76 6.38
N ASP A 133 -5.51 -10.99 7.44
CA ASP A 133 -6.29 -11.41 8.62
C ASP A 133 -7.48 -10.47 8.87
N ARG A 134 -8.47 -10.51 7.97
CA ARG A 134 -9.65 -9.63 8.07
C ARG A 134 -10.68 -10.08 9.10
N GLU A 135 -10.56 -11.29 9.65
CA GLU A 135 -11.49 -11.79 10.68
C GLU A 135 -11.29 -11.04 12.01
N GLY A 136 -10.06 -10.63 12.31
CA GLY A 136 -9.71 -9.83 13.48
C GLY A 136 -9.83 -8.31 13.29
N ALA A 137 -10.62 -7.85 12.32
CA ALA A 137 -10.69 -6.44 11.97
C ALA A 137 -11.27 -5.57 13.10
N ILE A 138 -10.65 -4.42 13.31
CA ILE A 138 -11.08 -3.39 14.24
C ILE A 138 -11.85 -2.32 13.47
N ASP A 139 -12.94 -1.87 14.07
CA ASP A 139 -13.84 -0.86 13.52
C ASP A 139 -13.43 0.54 13.98
N TYR A 140 -13.09 1.41 13.02
CA TYR A 140 -12.64 2.79 13.25
C TYR A 140 -13.70 3.86 12.96
N GLY A 141 -14.93 3.46 12.65
CA GLY A 141 -16.04 4.41 12.48
C GLY A 141 -16.79 4.28 11.15
N TYR A 142 -17.70 5.23 10.93
CA TYR A 142 -18.58 5.28 9.77
C TYR A 142 -17.95 6.11 8.65
N ALA A 143 -17.97 5.58 7.43
CA ALA A 143 -17.42 6.25 6.25
C ALA A 143 -18.00 7.67 6.03
N GLU A 144 -19.28 7.85 6.34
CA GLU A 144 -20.02 9.09 6.12
C GLU A 144 -19.81 10.14 7.22
N LYS A 145 -19.33 9.75 8.40
CA LYS A 145 -19.23 10.62 9.59
C LYS A 145 -17.81 10.90 9.99
N ASP A 146 -16.91 9.94 9.79
CA ASP A 146 -15.54 10.01 10.24
C ASP A 146 -14.64 10.38 9.06
N PRO A 147 -14.11 11.62 9.02
CA PRO A 147 -13.21 12.05 7.96
C PRO A 147 -11.95 11.19 7.96
N VAL A 148 -11.40 10.96 6.77
CA VAL A 148 -10.20 10.15 6.54
C VAL A 148 -9.05 10.50 7.47
N ASP A 149 -8.86 11.80 7.76
CA ASP A 149 -7.83 12.29 8.67
C ASP A 149 -7.98 11.75 10.10
N GLN A 150 -9.21 11.58 10.57
CA GLN A 150 -9.48 11.00 11.89
C GLN A 150 -9.16 9.51 11.92
N VAL A 151 -9.56 8.79 10.86
CA VAL A 151 -9.29 7.34 10.71
C VAL A 151 -7.78 7.09 10.67
N ALA A 152 -7.05 7.82 9.81
CA ALA A 152 -5.61 7.69 9.69
C ALA A 152 -4.89 7.97 11.02
N ARG A 153 -5.31 9.01 11.75
CA ARG A 153 -4.76 9.34 13.07
C ARG A 153 -5.04 8.26 14.10
N ALA A 154 -6.25 7.70 14.11
CA ALA A 154 -6.63 6.66 15.06
C ALA A 154 -5.84 5.37 14.80
N VAL A 155 -5.77 4.90 13.55
CA VAL A 155 -4.97 3.73 13.14
C VAL A 155 -3.50 3.90 13.55
N MET A 156 -2.88 5.04 13.21
CA MET A 156 -1.49 5.29 13.56
C MET A 156 -1.27 5.49 15.06
N GLY A 157 -2.26 6.03 15.78
CA GLY A 157 -2.22 6.15 17.24
C GLY A 157 -2.20 4.80 17.92
N ASP A 158 -3.05 3.88 17.47
CA ASP A 158 -3.13 2.52 18.00
C ASP A 158 -1.88 1.69 17.70
N LEU A 159 -1.36 1.79 16.47
CA LEU A 159 -0.09 1.16 16.12
C LEU A 159 1.08 1.65 16.99
N LYS A 160 1.14 2.97 17.26
CA LYS A 160 2.14 3.55 18.17
C LYS A 160 1.95 3.10 19.63
N ALA A 161 0.72 2.83 20.05
CA ALA A 161 0.40 2.26 21.35
C ALA A 161 0.70 0.76 21.45
N GLY A 162 1.18 0.12 20.36
CA GLY A 162 1.49 -1.30 20.31
C GLY A 162 0.27 -2.20 20.04
N MET A 163 -0.86 -1.63 19.61
CA MET A 163 -2.03 -2.41 19.20
C MET A 163 -1.71 -3.22 17.95
N ARG A 164 -2.14 -4.49 17.94
CA ARG A 164 -2.01 -5.41 16.81
C ARG A 164 -3.37 -6.07 16.54
N PRO A 165 -4.12 -5.64 15.51
CA PRO A 165 -5.34 -6.33 15.11
C PRO A 165 -5.04 -7.79 14.73
N GLY A 166 -5.97 -8.71 14.99
CA GLY A 166 -5.86 -10.10 14.54
C GLY A 166 -4.97 -11.05 15.36
N ARG A 167 -4.08 -10.54 16.23
CA ARG A 167 -3.33 -11.44 17.14
C ARG A 167 -4.18 -11.75 18.38
N PRO A 168 -4.46 -13.03 18.72
CA PRO A 168 -4.97 -13.33 20.05
C PRO A 168 -3.99 -12.76 21.06
N ARG A 169 -4.50 -12.03 22.06
CA ARG A 169 -3.71 -11.67 23.25
C ARG A 169 -3.06 -12.96 23.71
N SER A 170 -1.73 -13.02 23.67
CA SER A 170 -1.00 -14.11 24.32
C SER A 170 -1.52 -14.15 25.74
N THR A 171 -2.27 -15.20 26.07
CA THR A 171 -2.63 -15.53 27.44
C THR A 171 -1.33 -15.57 28.20
N THR A 172 -1.09 -14.55 29.02
CA THR A 172 -0.06 -14.60 30.06
C THR A 172 -0.44 -15.78 30.93
N ASP A 173 0.24 -16.91 30.73
CA ASP A 173 0.25 -18.01 31.68
C ASP A 173 0.69 -17.42 33.02
N HIS A 174 -0.25 -17.34 33.95
CA HIS A 174 0.11 -17.14 35.35
C HIS A 174 0.86 -18.41 35.79
N PRO A 175 2.07 -18.28 36.35
CA PRO A 175 2.70 -19.42 36.98
C PRO A 175 1.84 -19.79 38.19
N SER A 176 1.26 -20.99 38.15
CA SER A 176 0.70 -21.63 39.34
C SER A 176 1.82 -21.70 40.38
N ALA A 177 1.63 -20.99 41.49
CA ALA A 177 2.43 -21.20 42.68
C ALA A 177 1.94 -22.48 43.35
N ASP A 178 2.86 -23.44 43.49
CA ASP A 178 2.76 -24.55 44.45
C ASP A 178 2.75 -24.02 45.91
#